data_AF-A0A7D7R587-F1
#
_entry.id   AF-A0A7D7R587-F1
#
_cell.length_a   1.000
_cell.length_b   1.000
_cell.length_c   1.000
_cell.angle_alpha   90.00
_cell.angle_beta   90.00
_cell.angle_gamma   90.00
#
_symmetry.space_group_name_H-M   'P 1'
#
loop_
_entity.id
_entity.type
_entity.pdbx_description
1 polymer ?
#
loop_
_entity_poly.entity_id
_entity_poly.type
_entity_poly.pdbx_seq_one_letter_code
_entity_poly.pdbx_strand_id
1 'polypeptide(L)'
;MTLPLPFPPFSLPLPRRRRETGSQDHVLGVSPAEVDATSTAWRANGIAIHALDVAAIGEVAAPSSRVARALHATADPARNAIESIGDRLIAMSEALKTFEATTTATDARAGAEFHALEER
;
A
#
# COMPACT_ATOMS: atom_id res chain seq x y z
N MET A 1 -36.28 -6.94 -13.00
CA MET A 1 -35.57 -6.37 -11.82
C MET A 1 -34.32 -7.20 -11.60
N THR A 2 -33.16 -6.67 -11.99
CA THR A 2 -31.86 -7.34 -11.90
C THR A 2 -31.16 -6.91 -10.61
N LEU A 3 -30.87 -7.87 -9.73
CA LEU A 3 -30.12 -7.65 -8.49
C LEU A 3 -28.65 -7.28 -8.82
N PRO A 4 -28.00 -6.37 -8.08
CA PRO A 4 -26.58 -6.10 -8.25
C PRO A 4 -25.77 -7.29 -7.71
N LEU A 5 -24.78 -7.71 -8.47
CA LEU A 5 -23.84 -8.78 -8.11
C LEU A 5 -23.04 -8.39 -6.84
N PRO A 6 -22.68 -9.37 -5.99
CA PRO A 6 -21.85 -9.12 -4.82
C PRO A 6 -20.43 -8.70 -5.25
N PHE A 7 -19.89 -7.66 -4.60
CA PHE A 7 -18.49 -7.27 -4.72
C PHE A 7 -17.58 -8.48 -4.49
N PRO A 8 -16.52 -8.69 -5.29
CA PRO A 8 -15.60 -9.79 -5.05
C PRO A 8 -14.89 -9.59 -3.71
N PRO A 9 -14.63 -10.66 -2.94
CA PRO A 9 -13.87 -10.57 -1.71
C PRO A 9 -12.45 -10.11 -2.06
N PHE A 10 -12.03 -8.97 -1.51
CA PHE A 10 -10.64 -8.54 -1.48
C PHE A 10 -9.79 -9.60 -0.77
N SER A 11 -9.29 -10.56 -1.53
CA SER A 11 -8.35 -11.56 -1.05
C SER A 11 -6.98 -10.93 -1.12
N LEU A 12 -6.56 -10.26 -0.03
CA LEU A 12 -5.16 -9.91 0.14
C LEU A 12 -4.35 -11.22 0.14
N PRO A 13 -3.41 -11.44 -0.80
CA PRO A 13 -2.53 -12.57 -0.73
C PRO A 13 -1.56 -12.33 0.43
N LEU A 14 -1.87 -12.86 1.61
CA LEU A 14 -0.89 -13.02 2.67
C LEU A 14 0.20 -13.96 2.13
N PRO A 15 1.47 -13.52 2.04
CA PRO A 15 2.53 -14.39 1.59
C PRO A 15 2.66 -15.54 2.60
N ARG A 16 2.41 -16.77 2.14
CA ARG A 16 2.76 -17.97 2.90
C ARG A 16 4.25 -17.86 3.23
N ARG A 17 4.60 -17.84 4.52
CA ARG A 17 5.99 -17.98 4.99
C ARG A 17 6.59 -19.26 4.42
N ARG A 18 7.28 -19.16 3.28
CA ARG A 18 8.18 -20.18 2.80
C ARG A 18 9.46 -20.02 3.60
N ARG A 19 9.68 -20.92 4.56
CA ARG A 19 10.95 -21.01 5.29
C ARG A 19 11.98 -21.57 4.31
N GLU A 20 12.64 -20.69 3.58
CA GLU A 20 13.78 -21.06 2.74
C GLU A 20 15.02 -21.17 3.61
N THR A 21 15.35 -22.41 3.96
CA THR A 21 16.68 -22.78 4.44
C THR A 21 17.60 -22.89 3.22
N GLY A 22 18.51 -21.93 3.03
CA GLY A 22 19.69 -22.11 2.20
C GLY A 22 20.10 -20.93 1.33
N SER A 23 20.93 -20.04 1.88
CA SER A 23 22.16 -19.46 1.32
C SER A 23 22.43 -18.13 2.01
N GLN A 24 23.65 -17.96 2.52
CA GLN A 24 24.05 -16.85 3.38
C GLN A 24 24.24 -15.56 2.58
N ASP A 25 23.17 -14.80 2.40
CA ASP A 25 23.26 -13.33 2.42
C ASP A 25 22.62 -12.90 3.74
N HIS A 26 23.45 -12.77 4.76
CA HIS A 26 23.02 -12.40 6.11
C HIS A 26 22.66 -10.91 6.14
N VAL A 27 21.50 -10.54 5.60
CA VAL A 27 20.86 -9.27 5.97
C VAL A 27 20.25 -9.49 7.35
N LEU A 28 20.74 -8.76 8.35
CA LEU A 28 20.20 -8.77 9.69
C LEU A 28 18.87 -8.01 9.69
N GLY A 29 17.79 -8.71 9.38
CA GLY A 29 16.45 -8.12 9.38
C GLY A 29 15.83 -8.01 7.98
N VAL A 30 14.52 -7.77 8.00
CA VAL A 30 13.57 -7.53 6.88
C VAL A 30 14.08 -7.88 5.46
N SER A 31 13.42 -8.85 4.81
CA SER A 31 13.72 -9.25 3.43
C SER A 31 13.59 -8.08 2.43
N PRO A 32 14.65 -7.71 1.69
CA PRO A 32 14.59 -6.65 0.68
C PRO A 32 13.54 -6.91 -0.40
N ALA A 33 13.42 -8.17 -0.84
CA ALA A 33 12.40 -8.57 -1.81
C ALA A 33 10.97 -8.39 -1.27
N GLU A 34 10.76 -8.62 0.03
CA GLU A 34 9.46 -8.41 0.67
C GLU A 34 9.14 -6.92 0.80
N VAL A 35 10.13 -6.08 1.12
CA VAL A 35 10.01 -4.63 1.15
C VAL A 35 9.65 -4.09 -0.24
N ASP A 36 10.39 -4.50 -1.26
CA ASP A 36 10.15 -4.07 -2.63
C ASP A 36 8.73 -4.43 -3.07
N ALA A 37 8.35 -5.71 -2.96
CA ALA A 37 7.01 -6.17 -3.32
C ALA A 37 5.90 -5.43 -2.56
N THR A 38 6.07 -5.20 -1.26
CA THR A 38 5.09 -4.49 -0.43
C THR A 38 4.97 -3.03 -0.84
N SER A 39 6.10 -2.35 -1.05
CA SER A 39 6.13 -0.95 -1.47
C SER A 39 5.49 -0.74 -2.84
N THR A 40 5.78 -1.63 -3.81
CA THR A 40 5.16 -1.60 -5.14
C THR A 40 3.66 -1.83 -5.05
N ALA A 41 3.22 -2.80 -4.25
CA ALA A 41 1.80 -3.08 -4.06
C ALA A 41 1.06 -1.89 -3.42
N TRP A 42 1.61 -1.28 -2.37
CA TRP A 42 1.02 -0.09 -1.75
C TRP A 42 0.95 1.08 -2.72
N ARG A 43 2.03 1.36 -3.46
CA ARG A 43 2.04 2.44 -4.44
C ARG A 43 1.00 2.21 -5.54
N ALA A 44 0.95 1.01 -6.11
CA ALA A 44 -0.02 0.65 -7.14
C ALA A 44 -1.47 0.77 -6.62
N ASN A 45 -1.74 0.31 -5.40
CA ASN A 45 -3.06 0.43 -4.78
C ASN A 45 -3.42 1.89 -4.47
N GLY A 46 -2.47 2.71 -4.03
CA GLY A 46 -2.70 4.14 -3.82
C GLY A 46 -3.12 4.84 -5.11
N ILE A 47 -2.41 4.59 -6.21
CA ILE A 47 -2.75 5.10 -7.55
C ILE A 47 -4.13 4.59 -7.99
N ALA A 48 -4.41 3.30 -7.82
CA ALA A 48 -5.70 2.72 -8.20
C ALA A 48 -6.87 3.32 -7.40
N ILE A 49 -6.67 3.61 -6.12
CA ILE A 49 -7.68 4.25 -5.27
C ILE A 49 -7.93 5.69 -5.72
N HIS A 50 -6.88 6.48 -5.99
CA HIS A 50 -7.07 7.84 -6.54
C HIS A 50 -7.80 7.87 -7.88
N ALA A 51 -7.73 6.79 -8.66
CA ALA A 51 -8.42 6.68 -9.93
C ALA A 51 -9.92 6.34 -9.80
N LEU A 52 -10.43 6.07 -8.59
CA LEU A 52 -11.84 5.80 -8.37
C LEU A 52 -12.68 7.07 -8.61
N ASP A 53 -13.60 6.99 -9.57
CA ASP A 53 -14.55 8.06 -9.85
C ASP A 53 -15.81 7.92 -8.97
N VAL A 54 -15.99 8.89 -8.08
CA VAL A 54 -17.20 9.04 -7.24
C VAL A 54 -18.00 10.29 -7.59
N ALA A 55 -17.65 11.03 -8.65
CA ALA A 55 -18.35 12.25 -9.04
C ALA A 55 -19.81 11.97 -9.38
N ALA A 56 -20.08 10.85 -10.07
CA ALA A 56 -21.42 10.41 -10.44
C ALA A 56 -22.38 10.24 -9.24
N ILE A 57 -21.87 9.97 -8.03
CA ILE A 57 -22.66 9.87 -6.80
C ILE A 57 -23.25 11.24 -6.41
N GLY A 58 -22.48 12.31 -6.65
CA GLY A 58 -22.89 13.70 -6.40
C GLY A 58 -23.84 14.26 -7.46
N GLU A 59 -23.92 13.67 -8.64
CA GLU A 59 -24.78 14.19 -9.72
C GLU A 59 -26.25 13.73 -9.61
N VAL A 60 -26.58 12.86 -8.64
CA VAL A 60 -27.94 12.34 -8.46
C VAL A 60 -28.90 13.45 -8.01
N ALA A 61 -29.64 14.02 -8.97
CA ALA A 61 -30.63 15.07 -8.72
C ALA A 61 -32.06 14.50 -8.63
N ALA A 62 -32.57 14.33 -7.41
CA ALA A 62 -34.00 14.10 -7.15
C ALA A 62 -34.40 14.70 -5.79
N PRO A 63 -34.77 16.00 -5.73
CA PRO A 63 -34.94 16.74 -4.48
C PRO A 63 -35.99 16.14 -3.52
N SER A 64 -37.01 15.47 -4.07
CA SER A 64 -38.08 14.80 -3.32
C SER A 64 -37.66 13.43 -2.77
N SER A 65 -36.57 12.84 -3.26
CA SER A 65 -36.08 11.53 -2.83
C SER A 65 -35.11 11.67 -1.67
N ARG A 66 -35.46 11.07 -0.52
CA ARG A 66 -34.53 10.95 0.63
C ARG A 66 -33.26 10.19 0.25
N VAL A 67 -33.38 9.16 -0.60
CA VAL A 67 -32.24 8.35 -1.06
C VAL A 67 -31.31 9.18 -1.93
N ALA A 68 -31.84 9.95 -2.87
CA ALA A 68 -31.02 10.82 -3.73
C ALA A 68 -30.26 11.88 -2.93
N ARG A 69 -30.92 12.52 -1.94
CA ARG A 69 -30.24 13.45 -1.03
C ARG A 69 -29.13 12.78 -0.22
N ALA A 70 -29.37 11.55 0.26
CA ALA A 70 -28.35 10.79 0.98
C ALA A 70 -27.15 10.44 0.08
N LEU A 71 -27.40 10.00 -1.15
CA LEU A 71 -26.35 9.74 -2.15
C LEU A 71 -25.54 11.00 -2.43
N HIS A 72 -26.21 12.12 -2.74
CA HIS A 72 -25.55 13.40 -2.96
C HIS A 72 -24.66 13.81 -1.76
N ALA A 73 -25.17 13.68 -0.53
CA ALA A 73 -24.43 14.01 0.68
C ALA A 73 -23.22 13.08 0.94
N THR A 74 -23.19 11.89 0.35
CA THR A 74 -22.04 10.96 0.46
C THR A 74 -20.90 11.24 -0.52
N ALA A 75 -21.10 12.07 -1.54
CA ALA A 75 -20.10 12.31 -2.58
C ALA A 75 -18.79 12.90 -2.02
N ASP A 76 -18.87 13.97 -1.22
CA ASP A 76 -17.69 14.60 -0.62
C ASP A 76 -16.99 13.72 0.41
N PRO A 77 -17.70 13.06 1.36
CA PRO A 77 -17.07 12.07 2.24
C PRO A 77 -16.36 10.94 1.48
N ALA A 78 -16.94 10.46 0.38
CA ALA A 78 -16.33 9.42 -0.44
C ALA A 78 -15.05 9.92 -1.13
N ARG A 79 -15.06 11.14 -1.68
CA ARG A 79 -13.87 11.78 -2.28
C ARG A 79 -12.75 11.92 -1.25
N ASN A 80 -13.06 12.47 -0.07
CA ASN A 80 -12.09 12.67 1.00
C ASN A 80 -11.49 11.33 1.49
N ALA A 81 -12.30 10.27 1.55
CA ALA A 81 -11.81 8.95 1.92
C ALA A 81 -10.87 8.37 0.86
N ILE A 82 -11.21 8.51 -0.43
CA ILE A 82 -10.35 8.10 -1.54
C ILE A 82 -9.00 8.82 -1.49
N GLU A 83 -9.01 10.14 -1.37
CA GLU A 83 -7.79 10.95 -1.26
C GLU A 83 -6.95 10.50 -0.05
N SER A 84 -7.57 10.43 1.13
CA SER A 84 -6.85 10.06 2.36
C SER A 84 -6.23 8.66 2.31
N ILE A 85 -6.95 7.67 1.76
CA ILE A 85 -6.42 6.30 1.67
C ILE A 85 -5.33 6.21 0.60
N GLY A 86 -5.54 6.84 -0.56
CA GLY A 86 -4.56 6.89 -1.63
C GLY A 86 -3.24 7.51 -1.17
N ASP A 87 -3.30 8.68 -0.55
CA ASP A 87 -2.15 9.41 -0.01
C ASP A 87 -1.39 8.58 1.03
N ARG A 88 -2.12 7.93 1.94
CA ARG A 88 -1.50 7.09 2.99
C ARG A 88 -0.76 5.89 2.39
N LEU A 89 -1.33 5.23 1.39
CA LEU A 89 -0.66 4.10 0.75
C LEU A 89 0.60 4.53 0.00
N ILE A 90 0.56 5.68 -0.69
CA ILE A 90 1.73 6.25 -1.36
C ILE A 90 2.80 6.62 -0.33
N ALA A 91 2.44 7.35 0.72
CA ALA A 91 3.36 7.76 1.79
C ALA A 91 3.98 6.55 2.50
N MET A 92 3.20 5.51 2.78
CA MET A 92 3.71 4.26 3.35
C MET A 92 4.70 3.55 2.41
N SER A 93 4.44 3.55 1.10
CA SER A 93 5.36 2.98 0.12
C SER A 93 6.72 3.70 0.10
N GLU A 94 6.70 5.02 0.19
CA GLU A 94 7.89 5.87 0.19
C GLU A 94 8.68 5.76 1.50
N ALA A 95 7.98 5.71 2.63
CA ALA A 95 8.58 5.46 3.93
C ALA A 95 9.27 4.10 3.98
N LEU A 96 8.64 3.06 3.42
CA LEU A 96 9.21 1.70 3.40
C LEU A 96 10.46 1.63 2.49
N LYS A 97 10.45 2.30 1.34
CA LYS A 97 11.63 2.41 0.47
C LYS A 97 12.78 3.17 1.12
N THR A 98 12.46 4.23 1.87
CA THR A 98 13.45 4.99 2.63
C THR A 98 14.08 4.13 3.73
N PHE A 99 13.25 3.35 4.43
CA PHE A 99 13.71 2.41 5.45
C PHE A 99 14.67 1.36 4.88
N GLU A 100 14.33 0.76 3.73
CA GLU A 100 15.19 -0.21 3.03
C GLU A 100 16.56 0.40 2.72
N ALA A 101 16.59 1.54 2.02
CA ALA A 101 17.83 2.20 1.62
C ALA A 101 18.71 2.56 2.82
N THR A 102 18.10 3.05 3.90
CA THR A 102 18.81 3.42 5.13
C THR A 102 19.41 2.20 5.83
N THR A 103 18.66 1.10 5.89
CA THR A 103 19.08 -0.13 6.54
C THR A 103 20.23 -0.76 5.76
N THR A 104 20.10 -0.90 4.43
CA THR A 104 21.16 -1.44 3.58
C THR A 104 22.45 -0.64 3.68
N ALA A 105 22.37 0.69 3.67
CA ALA A 105 23.56 1.54 3.83
C ALA A 105 24.21 1.38 5.21
N THR A 106 23.41 1.23 6.26
CA THR A 106 23.89 1.03 7.63
C THR A 106 24.57 -0.33 7.80
N ASP A 107 23.95 -1.39 7.29
CA ASP A 107 24.49 -2.75 7.33
C ASP A 107 25.79 -2.87 6.54
N ALA A 108 25.86 -2.28 5.34
CA ALA A 108 27.09 -2.26 4.54
C ALA A 108 28.24 -1.55 5.25
N ARG A 109 27.95 -0.42 5.92
CA ARG A 109 28.96 0.31 6.72
C ARG A 109 29.45 -0.53 7.90
N ALA A 110 28.54 -1.14 8.66
CA ALA A 110 28.91 -1.99 9.79
C ALA A 110 29.72 -3.21 9.33
N GLY A 111 29.35 -3.85 8.23
CA GLY A 111 30.10 -4.96 7.64
C GLY A 111 31.53 -4.56 7.24
N ALA A 112 31.70 -3.40 6.62
CA ALA A 112 33.02 -2.86 6.29
C ALA A 112 33.87 -2.58 7.54
N GLU A 113 33.27 -2.05 8.61
CA GLU A 113 33.95 -1.81 9.89
C GLU A 113 34.43 -3.12 10.53
N PHE A 114 33.63 -4.18 10.49
CA PHE A 114 34.05 -5.50 10.99
C PHE A 114 35.16 -6.13 10.16
N HIS A 115 35.05 -6.06 8.82
CA HIS A 115 36.07 -6.63 7.94
C HIS A 115 37.43 -5.95 8.14
N ALA A 116 37.44 -4.62 8.32
CA ALA A 116 38.66 -3.87 8.63
C ALA A 116 39.29 -4.23 9.99
N LEU A 117 38.54 -4.84 10.91
CA LEU A 117 39.09 -5.37 12.16
C LEU A 117 39.73 -6.75 11.97
N GLU A 118 39.22 -7.58 11.05
CA GLU A 118 39.80 -8.88 10.72
C GLU A 118 41.15 -8.76 10.00
N GLU A 119 41.35 -7.71 9.23
CA GLU A 119 42.58 -7.44 8.48
C GLU A 119 43.73 -6.84 9.33
N ARG A 120 43.50 -6.61 10.64
CA ARG A 120 44.47 -6.04 11.59
C ARG A 120 45.12 -7.09 12.48
#